data_AF-W1YNE8-F1
#
_entry.id   AF-W1YNE8-F1
#
_cell.length_a   1.000
_cell.length_b   1.000
_cell.length_c   1.000
_cell.angle_alpha   90.00
_cell.angle_beta   90.00
_cell.angle_gamma   90.00
#
_symmetry.space_group_name_H-M   'P 1'
#
loop_
_entity.id
_entity.type
_entity.pdbx_description
1 polymer ?
#
loop_
_entity_poly.entity_id
_entity_poly.type
_entity_poly.pdbx_seq_one_letter_code
_entity_poly.pdbx_strand_id
1 'polypeptide(L)' 'IERYHKRSRRIIGFVDDDMFKHNRLMNGFRILGNREDIPMLVARYKVEEIIIAMPSVKRDVIREIMEICSPLKCKINTLL' A
#
# COMPACT_ATOMS: atom_id res chain seq x y z
N ILE A 1 -5.44 4.81 10.88
CA ILE A 1 -4.48 3.72 11.21
C ILE A 1 -4.93 2.92 12.44
N GLU A 2 -5.41 3.56 13.51
CA GLU A 2 -5.99 2.88 14.69
C GLU A 2 -7.11 1.87 14.35
N ARG A 3 -7.91 2.12 13.31
CA ARG A 3 -8.96 1.19 12.85
C ARG A 3 -8.43 -0.18 12.39
N TYR A 4 -7.13 -0.31 12.07
CA TYR A 4 -6.51 -1.58 11.68
C TYR A 4 -5.98 -2.40 12.86
N HIS A 5 -5.85 -1.83 14.05
CA HIS A 5 -5.57 -2.61 15.27
C HIS A 5 -6.77 -3.47 15.70
N LYS A 6 -7.99 -3.19 15.20
CA LYS A 6 -9.22 -3.92 15.53
C LYS A 6 -9.43 -5.23 14.76
N ARG A 7 -8.66 -5.47 13.69
CA ARG A 7 -8.59 -6.77 12.99
C ARG A 7 -7.14 -7.22 13.11
N SER A 8 -6.85 -8.49 13.37
CA SER A 8 -5.50 -9.03 13.54
C SER A 8 -4.64 -8.92 12.27
N ARG A 9 -4.31 -7.70 11.83
CA ARG A 9 -3.52 -7.37 10.65
C ARG A 9 -2.17 -6.85 11.10
N ARG A 10 -1.11 -7.45 10.59
CA ARG A 10 0.25 -6.97 10.79
C ARG A 10 0.61 -6.02 9.65
N ILE A 11 0.91 -4.77 9.99
CA ILE A 11 1.38 -3.79 9.01
C ILE A 11 2.82 -4.14 8.63
N ILE A 12 3.08 -4.25 7.32
CA ILE A 12 4.43 -4.48 6.77
C ILE A 12 5.14 -3.14 6.51
N GLY A 13 4.42 -2.18 5.93
CA GLY A 13 4.91 -0.85 5.63
C GLY A 13 3.93 -0.09 4.75
N PHE A 14 4.31 1.12 4.38
CA PHE A 14 3.55 1.98 3.48
C PHE A 14 4.23 2.10 2.12
N VAL A 15 3.46 2.50 1.11
CA VAL A 15 3.92 2.85 -0.23
C VAL A 15 3.36 4.24 -0.55
N ASP A 16 4.21 5.12 -1.05
CA ASP A 16 3.83 6.49 -1.42
C ASP A 16 4.73 6.92 -2.59
N ASP A 17 4.13 7.52 -3.62
CA ASP A 17 4.87 7.97 -4.80
C ASP A 17 5.71 9.23 -4.54
N ASP A 18 5.42 9.94 -3.45
CA ASP A 18 6.25 11.05 -3.00
C ASP A 18 7.60 10.53 -2.49
N MET A 19 8.61 10.60 -3.36
CA MET A 19 9.97 10.16 -3.08
C MET A 19 10.59 10.86 -1.87
N PHE A 20 10.14 12.07 -1.50
CA PHE A 20 10.65 12.78 -0.33
C PHE A 20 10.25 12.10 0.99
N LYS A 21 9.25 11.21 0.96
CA LYS A 21 8.79 10.44 2.11
C LYS A 21 9.44 9.06 2.20
N HIS A 22 10.19 8.63 1.18
CA HIS A 22 10.86 7.33 1.19
C HIS A 22 11.84 7.25 2.37
N ASN A 23 11.92 6.06 3.00
CA ASN A 23 12.67 5.82 4.24
C ASN A 23 12.25 6.65 5.46
N ARG A 24 11.21 7.49 5.38
CA ARG A 24 10.60 8.09 6.56
C ARG A 24 9.63 7.10 7.21
N LEU A 25 9.36 7.36 8.50
CA LEU A 25 8.34 6.65 9.24
C LEU A 25 7.01 7.38 9.13
N MET A 26 5.96 6.64 8.75
CA MET A 26 4.57 7.04 8.89
C MET A 26 3.95 6.19 10.00
N ASN A 27 3.56 6.83 11.09
CA ASN A 27 2.98 6.17 12.27
C ASN A 27 3.83 4.98 12.78
N GLY A 28 5.16 5.12 12.76
CA GLY A 28 6.09 4.08 13.20
C GLY A 28 6.41 2.99 12.18
N PHE A 29 5.82 3.03 10.97
CA PHE A 29 6.12 2.09 9.89
C PHE A 29 6.83 2.79 8.74
N ARG A 30 7.77 2.08 8.09
CA ARG A 30 8.56 2.64 6.98
C ARG A 30 7.72 2.76 5.72
N ILE A 31 7.98 3.81 4.95
CA ILE A 31 7.62 3.84 3.52
C ILE A 31 8.68 3.05 2.76
N LEU A 32 8.24 1.95 2.15
CA LEU A 32 9.10 0.91 1.57
C LEU A 32 9.46 1.15 0.10
N GLY A 33 8.79 2.10 -0.55
CA GLY A 33 8.97 2.39 -1.97
C GLY A 33 7.77 3.17 -2.54
N ASN A 34 7.71 3.23 -3.87
CA ASN A 34 6.60 3.79 -4.64
C ASN A 34 5.69 2.68 -5.22
N ARG A 35 4.69 3.05 -6.01
CA ARG A 35 3.74 2.09 -6.60
C ARG A 35 4.40 1.00 -7.45
N GLU A 36 5.51 1.29 -8.14
CA GLU A 36 6.22 0.34 -9.00
C GLU A 36 6.94 -0.74 -8.19
N ASP A 37 7.24 -0.47 -6.92
CA ASP A 37 7.83 -1.45 -6.01
C ASP A 37 6.83 -2.48 -5.49
N ILE A 38 5.51 -2.24 -5.63
CA ILE A 38 4.45 -3.09 -5.06
C ILE A 38 4.63 -4.57 -5.41
N PRO A 39 4.83 -4.99 -6.68
CA PRO A 39 4.98 -6.41 -7.00
C PRO A 39 6.15 -7.08 -6.26
N MET A 40 7.29 -6.40 -6.19
CA MET A 40 8.48 -6.89 -5.51
C MET A 40 8.28 -6.95 -3.99
N LEU A 41 7.62 -5.94 -3.40
CA LEU A 41 7.28 -5.92 -1.98
C LEU A 41 6.30 -7.03 -1.60
N VAL A 42 5.28 -7.28 -2.42
CA VAL A 42 4.30 -8.36 -2.20
C VAL A 42 5.00 -9.72 -2.20
N ALA A 43 5.87 -9.98 -3.18
CA ALA A 43 6.64 -11.23 -3.26
C ALA A 43 7.60 -11.39 -2.06
N ARG A 44 8.35 -10.34 -1.72
CA ARG A 44 9.36 -10.35 -0.66
C ARG A 44 8.74 -10.57 0.73
N TYR A 45 7.67 -9.86 1.04
CA TYR A 45 7.07 -9.86 2.38
C TYR A 45 5.86 -10.79 2.51
N LYS A 46 5.49 -11.48 1.42
CA LYS A 46 4.31 -12.35 1.34
C LYS A 46 3.04 -11.61 1.78
N VAL A 47 2.79 -10.45 1.16
CA VAL A 47 1.65 -9.59 1.50
C VAL A 47 0.36 -10.24 1.02
N GLU A 48 -0.60 -10.38 1.94
CA GLU A 48 -1.92 -10.97 1.65
C GLU A 48 -2.99 -9.91 1.33
N GLU A 49 -2.80 -8.67 1.79
CA GLU A 49 -3.77 -7.58 1.65
C GLU A 49 -3.06 -6.25 1.36
N ILE A 50 -3.49 -5.56 0.31
CA ILE A 50 -3.13 -4.18 -0.01
C ILE A 50 -4.33 -3.28 0.30
N ILE A 51 -4.07 -2.16 0.95
CA ILE A 51 -5.11 -1.19 1.29
C ILE A 51 -4.77 0.16 0.67
N ILE A 52 -5.60 0.60 -0.28
CA ILE A 52 -5.48 1.90 -0.93
C ILE A 52 -6.25 2.91 -0.08
N ALA A 53 -5.52 3.80 0.62
CA ALA A 53 -6.09 4.79 1.53
C ALA A 53 -5.82 6.22 1.05
N MET A 54 -6.26 6.53 -0.18
CA MET A 54 -6.05 7.82 -0.83
C MET A 54 -7.38 8.40 -1.32
N PRO A 55 -8.27 8.86 -0.41
CA PRO A 55 -9.63 9.27 -0.76
C PRO A 55 -9.67 10.50 -1.69
N SER A 56 -8.63 11.34 -1.66
CA SER A 56 -8.52 12.57 -2.45
C SER A 56 -7.83 12.39 -3.81
N VAL A 57 -7.37 11.18 -4.14
CA VAL A 57 -6.62 10.95 -5.39
C VAL A 57 -7.57 10.80 -6.58
N LYS A 58 -7.12 11.22 -7.77
CA LYS A 58 -7.89 11.07 -9.01
C LYS A 58 -8.16 9.59 -9.31
N ARG A 59 -9.32 9.30 -9.89
CA ARG A 59 -9.71 7.92 -10.26
C ARG A 59 -8.72 7.22 -11.18
N ASP A 60 -8.07 7.96 -12.08
CA ASP A 60 -7.11 7.37 -13.03
C ASP A 60 -5.87 6.84 -12.30
N VAL A 61 -5.39 7.54 -11.26
CA VAL A 61 -4.31 7.04 -10.40
C VAL A 61 -4.71 5.76 -9.67
N ILE A 62 -5.97 5.67 -9.20
CA ILE A 62 -6.48 4.43 -8.59
C ILE A 62 -6.46 3.30 -9.62
N ARG A 63 -6.87 3.55 -10.87
CA ARG A 63 -6.84 2.54 -11.95
C ARG A 63 -5.42 2.04 -12.23
N GLU A 64 -4.46 2.94 -12.37
CA GLU A 64 -3.04 2.60 -12.56
C GLU A 64 -2.54 1.67 -11.44
N ILE A 65 -2.86 1.99 -10.18
CA ILE A 65 -2.47 1.16 -9.03
C ILE A 65 -3.18 -0.20 -9.06
N MET A 66 -4.46 -0.22 -9.44
CA MET A 66 -5.21 -1.48 -9.59
C MET A 66 -4.63 -2.36 -10.69
N GLU A 67 -4.14 -1.79 -11.79
CA GLU A 67 -3.48 -2.52 -12.87
C GLU A 67 -2.16 -3.15 -12.40
N ILE A 68 -1.35 -2.41 -11.65
CA ILE A 68 -0.13 -2.92 -11.01
C ILE A 68 -0.46 -4.09 -10.07
N CYS A 69 -1.56 -3.99 -9.31
CA CYS A 69 -1.93 -4.97 -8.30
C CYS A 69 -2.73 -6.17 -8.84
N SER A 70 -3.40 -6.03 -10.00
CA SER A 70 -4.23 -7.06 -10.64
C SER A 70 -3.56 -8.43 -10.81
N PRO A 71 -2.29 -8.54 -11.27
CA PRO A 71 -1.62 -9.83 -11.40
C PRO A 71 -1.18 -10.43 -10.05
N LEU A 72 -1.28 -9.68 -8.96
CA LEU A 72 -0.79 -10.11 -7.65
C LEU A 72 -1.87 -10.93 -6.94
N LYS A 73 -1.49 -12.06 -6.34
CA LYS A 73 -2.39 -12.90 -5.54
C LYS A 73 -2.64 -12.31 -4.14
N CYS A 74 -3.04 -11.05 -4.07
CA CYS A 74 -3.36 -10.35 -2.83
C CYS A 74 -4.75 -9.72 -2.87
N LYS A 75 -5.40 -9.62 -1.72
CA LYS A 75 -6.68 -8.92 -1.57
C LYS A 75 -6.45 -7.41 -1.68
N ILE A 76 -7.19 -6.73 -2.54
CA ILE A 76 -7.14 -5.27 -2.63
C ILE A 76 -8.41 -4.69 -2.01
N ASN A 77 -8.24 -3.76 -1.06
CA ASN A 77 -9.36 -2.99 -0.50
C ASN A 77 -9.06 -1.49 -0.64
N THR A 78 -10.09 -0.73 -0.97
CA THR A 78 -10.00 0.74 -1.00
C THR A 78 -10.70 1.30 0.23
N LEU A 79 -10.05 2.24 0.92
CA LEU A 79 -10.70 3.11 1.88
C LEU A 79 -10.91 4.47 1.22
N LEU A 80 -12.18 4.74 0.89
CA LEU A 80 -12.67 6.05 0.50
C LEU A 80 -13.27 6.75 1.72
#